data_AF-A0A523XRF4-F1
#
_entry.id   AF-A0A523XRF4-F1
#
_cell.length_a   1.000
_cell.length_b   1.000
_cell.length_c   1.000
_cell.angle_alpha   90.00
_cell.angle_beta   90.00
_cell.angle_gamma   90.00
#
_symmetry.space_group_name_H-M   'P 1'
#
loop_
_entity.id
_entity.type
_entity.pdbx_description
1 polymer ?
#
loop_
_entity_poly.entity_id
_entity_poly.type
_entity_poly.pdbx_seq_one_letter_code
_entity_poly.pdbx_strand_id
1 'polypeptide(L)'
;MRLPSLRSRKPNMNDLTPGIYGYTHVIPGGHSRIHLRVEKDGRGLLLINANRAVHLNPTATLMAWLVLEGRSEAEAVAYLRNRYQVASKTARLDFAEVRDQIEQLIKPDGACPIHELELDLLPPFSETPSAPYRMDLALTYRCNANCPHCYNLRPRNYPEMTKDQWRRVIDQLWEIGIPHSCFTGGEPTLREDLGELISHAEAKGQITGLLTNGIRLSDRSYVENLLDAGLDHVQITIESHLPEEHDRMVGISGAWDRTVQGIRNVLQYGLYVMTNTTLLAGNTPYIGDTIDFLADLGVPTVGCNALIYSGRGRTVGTGIPEDDLAPVLEIVRTRTNQHGQRLIWYTPTQYCHFDPVQMHLGIKGCSAARYNMCVEPDGAVIPCQSYYEPVGNILLDSWESIWNHDLSLWLRERRYVPKECNACPMLKECG
;
A
#
# COMPACT_ATOMS: atom_id res chain seq x y z
N MET A 1 -38.73 8.44 0.26
CA MET A 1 -38.13 9.68 0.78
C MET A 1 -37.17 10.19 -0.29
N ARG A 2 -37.33 11.42 -0.77
CA ARG A 2 -36.53 12.04 -1.85
C ARG A 2 -35.94 13.37 -1.36
N LEU A 3 -34.71 13.68 -1.79
CA LEU A 3 -34.23 14.91 -2.48
C LEU A 3 -32.68 14.97 -2.41
N PRO A 4 -31.94 15.68 -3.31
CA PRO A 4 -32.27 16.24 -4.63
C PRO A 4 -31.23 15.93 -5.75
N SER A 5 -31.64 16.20 -7.00
CA SER A 5 -30.76 16.37 -8.18
C SER A 5 -29.99 17.70 -8.14
N LEU A 6 -28.73 17.70 -8.53
CA LEU A 6 -28.03 18.93 -8.97
C LEU A 6 -27.64 18.81 -10.45
N ARG A 7 -28.36 19.56 -11.29
CA ARG A 7 -27.81 20.13 -12.52
C ARG A 7 -26.96 21.34 -12.10
N SER A 8 -25.65 21.33 -12.36
CA SER A 8 -24.89 22.54 -12.72
C SER A 8 -23.44 22.25 -13.11
N ARG A 9 -23.23 21.85 -14.36
CA ARG A 9 -22.33 22.52 -15.32
C ARG A 9 -22.45 21.79 -16.65
N LYS A 10 -22.66 22.53 -17.74
CA LYS A 10 -22.38 22.00 -19.09
C LYS A 10 -20.92 21.52 -19.05
N PRO A 11 -20.59 20.29 -19.48
CA PRO A 11 -19.19 19.87 -19.55
C PRO A 11 -18.49 20.82 -20.51
N ASN A 12 -17.44 21.46 -20.04
CA ASN A 12 -16.62 22.30 -20.89
C ASN A 12 -15.86 21.33 -21.78
N MET A 13 -15.92 21.43 -23.10
CA MET A 13 -15.38 20.36 -23.96
C MET A 13 -13.83 20.35 -24.06
N ASN A 14 -13.13 20.55 -22.94
CA ASN A 14 -11.67 20.54 -22.73
C ASN A 14 -11.24 19.85 -21.39
N ASP A 15 -12.08 18.96 -20.81
CA ASP A 15 -12.17 18.70 -19.35
C ASP A 15 -11.14 17.77 -18.64
N LEU A 16 -10.33 16.94 -19.31
CA LEU A 16 -9.39 16.06 -18.59
C LEU A 16 -8.08 16.78 -18.28
N THR A 17 -7.89 17.19 -17.02
CA THR A 17 -6.68 17.87 -16.54
C THR A 17 -5.73 16.92 -15.82
N PRO A 18 -4.42 17.20 -15.79
CA PRO A 18 -3.50 16.44 -14.94
C PRO A 18 -3.92 16.50 -13.47
N GLY A 19 -3.83 15.38 -12.77
CA GLY A 19 -4.30 15.24 -11.39
C GLY A 19 -4.74 13.81 -11.08
N ILE A 20 -5.30 13.60 -9.89
CA ILE A 20 -5.88 12.31 -9.49
C ILE A 20 -7.39 12.41 -9.37
N TYR A 21 -8.06 11.38 -9.87
CA TYR A 21 -9.51 11.21 -9.83
C TYR A 21 -9.83 9.93 -9.08
N GLY A 22 -10.65 10.02 -8.02
CA GLY A 22 -11.06 8.89 -7.20
C GLY A 22 -12.50 8.47 -7.51
N TYR A 23 -12.71 7.16 -7.65
CA TYR A 23 -14.01 6.55 -7.90
C TYR A 23 -14.21 5.38 -6.95
N THR A 24 -15.47 5.16 -6.55
CA THR A 24 -15.86 4.01 -5.72
C THR A 24 -16.92 3.22 -6.47
N HIS A 25 -16.64 1.94 -6.72
CA HIS A 25 -17.56 1.03 -7.40
C HIS A 25 -18.10 0.01 -6.40
N VAL A 26 -19.42 -0.03 -6.20
CA VAL A 26 -20.05 -0.98 -5.27
C VAL A 26 -20.12 -2.35 -5.93
N ILE A 27 -19.61 -3.36 -5.24
CA ILE A 27 -19.61 -4.77 -5.68
C ILE A 27 -20.32 -5.63 -4.64
N PRO A 28 -20.83 -6.82 -5.01
CA PRO A 28 -21.36 -7.76 -4.02
C PRO A 28 -20.29 -8.06 -2.95
N GLY A 29 -20.58 -7.72 -1.69
CA GLY A 29 -19.67 -7.95 -0.57
C GLY A 29 -18.70 -6.81 -0.23
N GLY A 30 -18.74 -5.65 -0.91
CA GLY A 30 -17.92 -4.49 -0.55
C GLY A 30 -17.89 -3.38 -1.61
N HIS A 31 -16.77 -2.68 -1.68
CA HIS A 31 -16.51 -1.66 -2.69
C HIS A 31 -15.11 -1.82 -3.27
N SER A 32 -14.95 -1.44 -4.54
CA SER A 32 -13.66 -1.30 -5.20
C SER A 32 -13.31 0.18 -5.29
N ARG A 33 -12.10 0.53 -4.82
CA ARG A 33 -11.52 1.86 -4.95
C ARG A 33 -10.74 1.94 -6.24
N ILE A 34 -11.00 2.95 -7.05
CA ILE A 34 -10.35 3.14 -8.33
C ILE A 34 -9.78 4.56 -8.37
N HIS A 35 -8.53 4.70 -8.75
CA HIS A 35 -7.88 5.98 -8.92
C HIS A 35 -7.29 6.08 -10.31
N LEU A 36 -7.67 7.11 -11.05
CA LEU A 36 -7.04 7.47 -12.30
C LEU A 36 -6.14 8.68 -12.05
N ARG A 37 -4.82 8.47 -12.08
CA ARG A 37 -3.84 9.57 -12.08
C ARG A 37 -3.51 9.92 -13.52
N VAL A 38 -3.76 11.17 -13.91
CA VAL A 38 -3.49 11.71 -15.23
C VAL A 38 -2.24 12.57 -15.18
N GLU A 39 -1.26 12.21 -16.00
CA GLU A 39 0.03 12.87 -16.10
C GLU A 39 -0.04 14.12 -16.99
N LYS A 40 0.97 14.99 -16.88
CA LYS A 40 1.05 16.23 -17.69
C LYS A 40 1.13 15.98 -19.21
N ASP A 41 1.65 14.83 -19.61
CA ASP A 41 1.74 14.41 -21.01
C ASP A 41 0.49 13.64 -21.50
N GLY A 42 -0.53 13.50 -20.64
CA GLY A 42 -1.79 12.83 -20.92
C GLY A 42 -1.78 11.32 -20.67
N ARG A 43 -0.63 10.69 -20.35
CA ARG A 43 -0.61 9.29 -19.90
C ARG A 43 -1.36 9.13 -18.58
N GLY A 44 -1.80 7.91 -18.31
CA GLY A 44 -2.60 7.59 -17.14
C GLY A 44 -2.02 6.45 -16.34
N LEU A 45 -2.25 6.48 -15.04
CA LEU A 45 -2.06 5.35 -14.15
C LEU A 45 -3.39 5.03 -13.47
N LEU A 46 -3.95 3.87 -13.78
CA LEU A 46 -5.15 3.35 -13.15
C LEU A 46 -4.75 2.43 -11.99
N LEU A 47 -5.11 2.82 -10.77
CA LEU A 47 -4.90 2.03 -9.56
C LEU A 47 -6.24 1.48 -9.11
N ILE A 48 -6.28 0.17 -8.80
CA ILE A 48 -7.48 -0.52 -8.32
C ILE A 48 -7.14 -1.15 -6.97
N ASN A 49 -7.90 -0.80 -5.93
CA ASN A 49 -7.75 -1.26 -4.54
C ASN A 49 -6.32 -1.16 -3.98
N ALA A 50 -5.52 -0.21 -4.49
CA ALA A 50 -4.08 -0.08 -4.21
C ALA A 50 -3.26 -1.37 -4.42
N ASN A 51 -3.79 -2.36 -5.15
CA ASN A 51 -3.15 -3.67 -5.32
C ASN A 51 -2.92 -4.06 -6.80
N ARG A 52 -3.53 -3.31 -7.73
CA ARG A 52 -3.31 -3.42 -9.17
C ARG A 52 -3.01 -2.03 -9.74
N ALA A 53 -2.03 -1.96 -10.63
CA ALA A 53 -1.62 -0.75 -11.33
C ALA A 53 -1.59 -1.03 -12.83
N VAL A 54 -2.26 -0.19 -13.62
CA VAL A 54 -2.31 -0.31 -15.08
C VAL A 54 -1.87 1.01 -15.68
N HIS A 55 -0.84 0.95 -16.53
CA HIS A 55 -0.35 2.11 -17.26
C HIS A 55 -1.14 2.29 -18.55
N LEU A 56 -1.64 3.51 -18.78
CA LEU A 56 -2.49 3.84 -19.90
C LEU A 56 -1.77 4.84 -20.81
N ASN A 57 -1.81 4.60 -22.12
CA ASN A 57 -1.45 5.63 -23.09
C ASN A 57 -2.48 6.78 -23.08
N PRO A 58 -2.22 7.94 -23.73
CA PRO A 58 -3.12 9.09 -23.63
C PRO A 58 -4.55 8.85 -24.11
N THR A 59 -4.74 8.05 -25.16
CA THR A 59 -6.07 7.74 -25.68
C THR A 59 -6.84 6.81 -24.75
N ALA A 60 -6.17 5.77 -24.23
CA ALA A 60 -6.73 4.85 -23.23
C ALA A 60 -7.06 5.57 -21.92
N THR A 61 -6.24 6.55 -21.51
CA THR A 61 -6.48 7.39 -20.32
C THR A 61 -7.78 8.16 -20.43
N LEU A 62 -8.01 8.80 -21.58
CA LEU A 62 -9.25 9.54 -21.82
C LEU A 62 -10.46 8.60 -21.90
N MET A 63 -10.33 7.45 -22.55
CA MET A 63 -11.41 6.46 -22.61
C MET A 63 -11.73 5.90 -21.22
N ALA A 64 -10.70 5.61 -20.41
CA ALA A 64 -10.86 5.18 -19.03
C ALA A 64 -11.59 6.21 -18.18
N TRP A 65 -11.21 7.48 -18.30
CA TRP A 65 -11.92 8.58 -17.64
C TRP A 65 -13.40 8.62 -18.07
N LEU A 66 -13.71 8.53 -19.37
CA LEU A 66 -15.10 8.53 -19.85
C LEU A 66 -15.93 7.35 -19.29
N VAL A 67 -15.32 6.16 -19.17
CA VAL A 67 -15.95 4.97 -18.56
C VAL A 67 -16.23 5.22 -17.07
N LEU A 68 -15.25 5.72 -16.33
CA LEU A 68 -15.36 5.97 -14.89
C LEU A 68 -16.34 7.11 -14.55
N GLU A 69 -16.47 8.10 -15.43
CA GLU A 69 -17.48 9.17 -15.36
C GLU A 69 -18.90 8.68 -15.74
N GLY A 70 -19.06 7.41 -16.12
CA GLY A 70 -20.36 6.83 -16.48
C GLY A 70 -20.98 7.43 -17.75
N ARG A 71 -20.15 7.90 -18.68
CA ARG A 71 -20.64 8.47 -19.96
C ARG A 71 -21.24 7.38 -20.83
N SER A 72 -22.34 7.71 -21.51
CA SER A 72 -22.92 6.79 -22.49
C SER A 72 -21.98 6.60 -23.68
N GLU A 73 -22.06 5.44 -24.35
CA GLU A 73 -21.27 5.18 -25.56
C GLU A 73 -21.44 6.28 -26.62
N ALA A 74 -22.67 6.79 -26.80
CA ALA A 74 -22.94 7.85 -27.76
C ALA A 74 -22.18 9.15 -27.42
N GLU A 75 -22.15 9.54 -26.14
CA GLU A 75 -21.41 10.71 -25.67
C GLU A 75 -19.90 10.50 -25.80
N ALA A 76 -19.39 9.34 -25.39
CA ALA A 76 -17.98 9.00 -25.48
C ALA A 76 -17.49 8.98 -26.92
N VAL A 77 -18.22 8.33 -27.83
CA VAL A 77 -17.90 8.28 -29.26
C VAL A 77 -17.93 9.67 -29.88
N ALA A 78 -18.93 10.50 -29.57
CA ALA A 78 -18.97 11.87 -30.06
C ALA A 78 -17.75 12.68 -29.59
N TYR A 79 -17.37 12.52 -28.32
CA TYR A 79 -16.20 13.17 -27.73
C TYR A 79 -14.89 12.74 -28.41
N LEU A 80 -14.66 11.43 -28.54
CA LEU A 80 -13.45 10.87 -29.16
C LEU A 80 -13.31 11.28 -30.63
N ARG A 81 -14.42 11.29 -31.39
CA ARG A 81 -14.43 11.76 -32.78
C ARG A 81 -14.02 13.22 -32.88
N ASN A 82 -14.56 14.08 -32.03
CA ASN A 82 -14.23 15.50 -32.03
C ASN A 82 -12.77 15.74 -31.62
N ARG A 83 -12.25 14.95 -30.66
CA ARG A 83 -10.91 15.13 -30.10
C ARG A 83 -9.79 14.60 -30.98
N TYR A 84 -9.98 13.44 -31.61
CA TYR A 84 -8.97 12.74 -32.41
C TYR A 84 -9.24 12.75 -33.91
N GLN A 85 -10.36 13.33 -34.35
CA GLN A 85 -10.74 13.42 -35.77
C GLN A 85 -10.81 12.05 -36.46
N VAL A 86 -11.35 11.04 -35.75
CA VAL A 86 -11.49 9.66 -36.22
C VAL A 86 -12.90 9.33 -36.69
N ALA A 87 -13.04 8.27 -37.49
CA ALA A 87 -14.33 7.76 -37.92
C ALA A 87 -15.14 7.21 -36.72
N SER A 88 -16.47 7.34 -36.81
CA SER A 88 -17.36 6.88 -35.74
C SER A 88 -17.27 5.39 -35.44
N LYS A 89 -16.94 4.59 -36.46
CA LYS A 89 -16.78 3.15 -36.31
C LYS A 89 -15.55 2.83 -35.45
N THR A 90 -14.42 3.46 -35.74
CA THR A 90 -13.17 3.32 -34.97
C THR A 90 -13.36 3.75 -33.53
N ALA A 91 -13.85 4.97 -33.28
CA ALA A 91 -14.09 5.45 -31.92
C ALA A 91 -15.03 4.56 -31.09
N ARG A 92 -16.03 3.93 -31.73
CA ARG A 92 -16.93 2.99 -31.05
C ARG A 92 -16.23 1.69 -30.68
N LEU A 93 -15.44 1.12 -31.60
CA LEU A 93 -14.73 -0.13 -31.35
C LEU A 93 -13.69 0.06 -30.24
N ASP A 94 -12.84 1.07 -30.35
CA ASP A 94 -11.79 1.35 -29.37
C ASP A 94 -12.39 1.63 -27.97
N PHE A 95 -13.48 2.40 -27.91
CA PHE A 95 -14.15 2.70 -26.63
C PHE A 95 -14.80 1.47 -26.00
N ALA A 96 -15.45 0.62 -26.81
CA ALA A 96 -16.04 -0.62 -26.32
C ALA A 96 -14.96 -1.56 -25.76
N GLU A 97 -13.84 -1.71 -26.47
CA GLU A 97 -12.71 -2.52 -26.03
C GLU A 97 -12.14 -2.03 -24.68
N VAL A 98 -11.85 -0.75 -24.56
CA VAL A 98 -11.31 -0.18 -23.31
C VAL A 98 -12.33 -0.25 -22.17
N ARG A 99 -13.61 -0.01 -22.44
CA ARG A 99 -14.67 -0.17 -21.43
C ARG A 99 -14.69 -1.59 -20.89
N ASP A 100 -14.72 -2.57 -21.79
CA ASP A 100 -14.82 -3.97 -21.41
C ASP A 100 -13.56 -4.39 -20.62
N GLN A 101 -12.36 -3.95 -21.02
CA GLN A 101 -11.12 -4.17 -20.26
C GLN A 101 -11.18 -3.57 -18.85
N ILE A 102 -11.63 -2.32 -18.69
CA ILE A 102 -11.70 -1.64 -17.39
C ILE A 102 -12.74 -2.30 -16.49
N GLU A 103 -13.92 -2.63 -17.01
CA GLU A 103 -14.96 -3.32 -16.26
C GLU A 103 -14.50 -4.69 -15.75
N GLN A 104 -13.68 -5.40 -16.53
CA GLN A 104 -13.06 -6.66 -16.09
C GLN A 104 -12.00 -6.44 -15.02
N LEU A 105 -11.14 -5.42 -15.17
CA LEU A 105 -10.10 -5.12 -14.18
C LEU A 105 -10.65 -4.73 -12.80
N ILE A 106 -11.82 -4.08 -12.76
CA ILE A 106 -12.50 -3.64 -11.54
C ILE A 106 -13.13 -4.82 -10.77
N LYS A 107 -13.50 -5.90 -11.47
CA LYS A 107 -14.14 -7.06 -10.83
C LYS A 107 -13.13 -7.83 -9.94
N PRO A 108 -13.53 -8.25 -8.72
CA PRO A 108 -12.68 -9.04 -7.83
C PRO A 108 -12.24 -10.38 -8.45
N ASP A 109 -13.18 -11.03 -9.14
CA ASP A 109 -13.09 -12.27 -9.92
C ASP A 109 -12.91 -12.01 -11.42
N GLY A 110 -12.57 -10.78 -11.79
CA GLY A 110 -12.39 -10.36 -13.17
C GLY A 110 -11.32 -11.14 -13.91
N ALA A 111 -11.48 -11.16 -15.23
CA ALA A 111 -10.60 -11.80 -16.20
C ALA A 111 -9.11 -11.62 -15.87
N CYS A 112 -8.32 -12.70 -16.00
CA CYS A 112 -6.87 -12.60 -15.85
C CYS A 112 -6.34 -11.59 -16.90
N PRO A 113 -5.72 -10.46 -16.50
CA PRO A 113 -5.35 -9.38 -17.43
C PRO A 113 -4.47 -9.83 -18.60
N ILE A 114 -3.72 -10.91 -18.38
CA ILE A 114 -2.74 -11.48 -19.30
C ILE A 114 -3.39 -12.42 -20.29
N HIS A 115 -4.24 -13.34 -19.81
CA HIS A 115 -4.78 -14.43 -20.62
C HIS A 115 -6.08 -14.05 -21.32
N GLU A 116 -6.79 -13.03 -20.82
CA GLU A 116 -8.15 -12.72 -21.25
C GLU A 116 -8.35 -11.27 -21.72
N LEU A 117 -7.41 -10.33 -21.42
CA LEU A 117 -7.53 -8.91 -21.79
C LEU A 117 -6.42 -8.40 -22.73
N GLU A 118 -5.45 -9.24 -23.12
CA GLU A 118 -4.28 -8.88 -23.95
C GLU A 118 -3.52 -7.62 -23.46
N LEU A 119 -3.46 -7.40 -22.14
CA LEU A 119 -2.75 -6.25 -21.57
C LEU A 119 -1.25 -6.53 -21.44
N ASP A 120 -0.41 -5.61 -21.94
CA ASP A 120 1.03 -5.65 -21.75
C ASP A 120 1.40 -5.52 -20.27
N LEU A 121 2.06 -6.54 -19.72
CA LEU A 121 2.62 -6.48 -18.38
C LEU A 121 3.95 -5.73 -18.39
N LEU A 122 3.97 -4.58 -17.72
CA LEU A 122 5.22 -3.95 -17.35
C LEU A 122 5.82 -4.67 -16.13
N PRO A 123 7.08 -5.13 -16.19
CA PRO A 123 7.75 -5.66 -15.02
C PRO A 123 7.74 -4.63 -13.88
N PRO A 124 7.57 -5.04 -12.61
CA PRO A 124 7.83 -4.17 -11.47
C PRO A 124 9.17 -3.47 -11.62
N PHE A 125 9.23 -2.20 -11.23
CA PHE A 125 10.41 -1.33 -11.34
C PHE A 125 10.87 -1.01 -12.77
N SER A 126 10.07 -1.26 -13.80
CA SER A 126 10.36 -0.84 -15.17
C SER A 126 10.17 0.67 -15.39
N GLU A 127 9.20 1.29 -14.70
CA GLU A 127 8.82 2.71 -14.84
C GLU A 127 9.00 3.48 -13.54
N THR A 128 9.36 4.75 -13.65
CA THR A 128 9.41 5.68 -12.51
C THR A 128 8.10 6.45 -12.44
N PRO A 129 7.29 6.29 -11.39
CA PRO A 129 6.05 7.04 -11.28
C PRO A 129 6.33 8.52 -11.02
N SER A 130 5.37 9.39 -11.36
CA SER A 130 5.41 10.83 -11.07
C SER A 130 5.36 11.16 -9.57
N ALA A 131 4.76 10.27 -8.78
CA ALA A 131 4.68 10.29 -7.33
C ALA A 131 4.49 8.87 -6.79
N PRO A 132 4.76 8.60 -5.49
CA PRO A 132 4.50 7.31 -4.87
C PRO A 132 3.07 6.82 -5.07
N TYR A 133 2.88 5.50 -5.01
CA TYR A 133 1.54 4.91 -4.98
C TYR A 133 0.95 4.97 -3.57
N ARG A 134 1.81 4.98 -2.55
CA ARG A 134 1.47 4.99 -1.14
C ARG A 134 2.36 5.96 -0.36
N MET A 135 1.79 6.60 0.66
CA MET A 135 2.54 7.32 1.68
C MET A 135 2.27 6.71 3.05
N ASP A 136 3.34 6.43 3.79
CA ASP A 136 3.26 6.03 5.19
C ASP A 136 3.25 7.28 6.08
N LEU A 137 2.29 7.37 7.00
CA LEU A 137 2.12 8.50 7.90
C LEU A 137 2.47 8.03 9.31
N ALA A 138 3.73 8.24 9.72
CA ALA A 138 4.16 7.99 11.09
C ALA A 138 3.57 9.08 11.99
N LEU A 139 2.38 8.84 12.53
CA LEU A 139 1.62 9.89 13.24
C LEU A 139 2.22 10.27 14.60
N THR A 140 2.93 9.33 15.21
CA THR A 140 3.56 9.42 16.52
C THR A 140 4.63 8.34 16.62
N TYR A 141 5.70 8.57 17.38
CA TYR A 141 6.64 7.52 17.78
C TYR A 141 6.41 7.02 19.22
N ARG A 142 5.35 7.49 19.88
CA ARG A 142 4.84 6.83 21.09
C ARG A 142 4.38 5.43 20.71
N CYS A 143 4.62 4.49 21.61
CA CYS A 143 4.18 3.11 21.45
C CYS A 143 3.93 2.53 22.85
N ASN A 144 2.95 1.65 22.96
CA ASN A 144 2.70 0.86 24.17
C ASN A 144 3.56 -0.40 24.20
N ALA A 145 4.13 -0.83 23.06
CA ALA A 145 5.09 -1.93 22.94
C ALA A 145 6.54 -1.49 23.11
N ASN A 146 7.46 -2.43 23.34
CA ASN A 146 8.90 -2.18 23.49
C ASN A 146 9.75 -3.25 22.79
N CYS A 147 9.38 -3.58 21.55
CA CYS A 147 10.02 -4.65 20.79
C CYS A 147 11.55 -4.44 20.67
N PRO A 148 12.39 -5.43 21.06
CA PRO A 148 13.84 -5.32 20.90
C PRO A 148 14.29 -5.22 19.44
N HIS A 149 13.52 -5.78 18.50
CA HIS A 149 13.80 -5.78 17.05
C HIS A 149 13.23 -4.58 16.29
N CYS A 150 12.67 -3.58 16.98
CA CYS A 150 11.98 -2.47 16.32
C CYS A 150 12.93 -1.67 15.42
N TYR A 151 12.52 -1.46 14.17
CA TYR A 151 13.26 -0.63 13.21
C TYR A 151 13.21 0.86 13.57
N ASN A 152 12.24 1.30 14.39
CA ASN A 152 12.12 2.69 14.82
C ASN A 152 13.36 3.19 15.56
N LEU A 153 14.06 4.15 14.94
CA LEU A 153 15.24 4.82 15.49
C LEU A 153 14.88 6.02 16.38
N ARG A 154 13.75 6.67 16.11
CA ARG A 154 13.35 7.92 16.76
C ARG A 154 12.91 7.69 18.22
N PRO A 155 13.15 8.66 19.12
CA PRO A 155 12.73 8.56 20.51
C PRO A 155 11.21 8.70 20.64
N ARG A 156 10.62 8.18 21.73
CA ARG A 156 9.15 8.22 21.93
C ARG A 156 8.58 9.61 22.23
N ASN A 157 9.43 10.57 22.60
CA ASN A 157 9.07 11.98 22.83
C ASN A 157 9.39 12.86 21.62
N TYR A 158 9.43 12.27 20.41
CA TYR A 158 9.64 13.02 19.17
C TYR A 158 8.53 14.07 18.98
N PRO A 159 8.83 15.25 18.41
CA PRO A 159 7.81 16.27 18.14
C PRO A 159 6.69 15.72 17.24
N GLU A 160 5.43 15.97 17.62
CA GLU A 160 4.25 15.51 16.87
C GLU A 160 3.45 16.71 16.34
N MET A 161 3.13 16.68 15.06
CA MET A 161 2.20 17.60 14.42
C MET A 161 0.80 17.49 15.03
N THR A 162 0.10 18.63 15.03
CA THR A 162 -1.30 18.71 15.42
C THR A 162 -2.19 18.00 14.42
N LYS A 163 -3.44 17.72 14.81
CA LYS A 163 -4.48 17.18 13.93
C LYS A 163 -4.62 18.00 12.64
N ASP A 164 -4.66 19.32 12.75
CA ASP A 164 -4.88 20.21 11.60
C ASP A 164 -3.67 20.23 10.66
N GLN A 165 -2.46 20.08 11.18
CA GLN A 165 -1.27 19.89 10.36
C GLN A 165 -1.35 18.56 9.60
N TRP A 166 -1.73 17.46 10.25
CA TRP A 166 -1.94 16.18 9.56
C TRP A 166 -3.04 16.22 8.50
N ARG A 167 -4.14 16.95 8.72
CA ARG A 167 -5.16 17.18 7.69
C ARG A 167 -4.58 17.88 6.46
N ARG A 168 -3.73 18.89 6.66
CA ARG A 168 -3.02 19.57 5.57
C ARG A 168 -2.07 18.63 4.83
N VAL A 169 -1.36 17.75 5.54
CA VAL A 169 -0.53 16.72 4.91
C VAL A 169 -1.39 15.82 4.02
N ILE A 170 -2.50 15.30 4.53
CA ILE A 170 -3.44 14.46 3.78
C ILE A 170 -3.97 15.18 2.52
N ASP A 171 -4.30 16.47 2.63
CA ASP A 171 -4.72 17.28 1.49
C ASP A 171 -3.61 17.38 0.42
N GLN A 172 -2.38 17.67 0.82
CA GLN A 172 -1.24 17.76 -0.09
C GLN A 172 -0.95 16.42 -0.78
N LEU A 173 -1.05 15.29 -0.07
CA LEU A 173 -0.84 13.96 -0.66
C LEU A 173 -1.85 13.69 -1.77
N TRP A 174 -3.12 14.07 -1.59
CA TRP A 174 -4.13 13.97 -2.64
C TRP A 174 -3.79 14.88 -3.84
N GLU A 175 -3.38 16.13 -3.60
CA GLU A 175 -2.99 17.07 -4.66
C GLU A 175 -1.76 16.61 -5.45
N ILE A 176 -0.80 15.96 -4.80
CA ILE A 176 0.37 15.31 -5.42
C ILE A 176 -0.05 14.09 -6.26
N GLY A 177 -1.24 13.56 -6.02
CA GLY A 177 -1.78 12.39 -6.70
C GLY A 177 -1.48 11.07 -5.99
N ILE A 178 -1.21 11.07 -4.69
CA ILE A 178 -0.96 9.85 -3.89
C ILE A 178 -2.30 9.34 -3.32
N PRO A 179 -2.83 8.21 -3.81
CA PRO A 179 -4.15 7.74 -3.42
C PRO A 179 -4.19 6.92 -2.13
N HIS A 180 -3.05 6.46 -1.61
CA HIS A 180 -3.03 5.50 -0.50
C HIS A 180 -2.24 6.05 0.68
N SER A 181 -2.92 6.20 1.81
CA SER A 181 -2.35 6.68 3.07
C SER A 181 -2.38 5.55 4.10
N CYS A 182 -1.21 5.16 4.61
CA CYS A 182 -1.08 4.17 5.68
C CYS A 182 -0.67 4.82 6.99
N PHE A 183 -1.55 4.82 7.97
CA PHE A 183 -1.30 5.32 9.32
C PHE A 183 -0.44 4.34 10.12
N THR A 184 0.70 4.82 10.63
CA THR A 184 1.76 4.02 11.27
C THR A 184 2.53 4.86 12.29
N GLY A 185 3.77 4.45 12.61
CA GLY A 185 4.76 5.17 13.40
C GLY A 185 5.35 4.26 14.46
N GLY A 186 5.21 4.65 15.72
CA GLY A 186 5.27 3.75 16.86
C GLY A 186 3.97 2.94 16.92
N GLU A 187 2.95 3.49 17.54
CA GLU A 187 1.60 2.93 17.53
C GLU A 187 0.56 4.03 17.24
N PRO A 188 0.01 4.10 16.01
CA PRO A 188 -0.92 5.16 15.63
C PRO A 188 -2.20 5.14 16.46
N THR A 189 -2.60 3.97 16.96
CA THR A 189 -3.78 3.83 17.82
C THR A 189 -3.59 4.47 19.20
N LEU A 190 -2.44 5.09 19.54
CA LEU A 190 -2.32 5.92 20.75
C LEU A 190 -2.81 7.35 20.58
N ARG A 191 -3.14 7.75 19.34
CA ARG A 191 -3.73 9.05 19.07
C ARG A 191 -5.25 9.01 19.24
N GLU A 192 -5.80 10.05 19.86
CA GLU A 192 -7.24 10.21 20.04
C GLU A 192 -7.92 10.67 18.74
N ASP A 193 -7.19 11.38 17.87
CA ASP A 193 -7.67 11.92 16.60
C ASP A 193 -7.52 10.97 15.40
N LEU A 194 -7.10 9.71 15.59
CA LEU A 194 -6.88 8.78 14.48
C LEU A 194 -8.13 8.60 13.60
N GLY A 195 -9.30 8.40 14.21
CA GLY A 195 -10.55 8.26 13.46
C GLY A 195 -10.90 9.51 12.65
N GLU A 196 -10.60 10.71 13.16
CA GLU A 196 -10.79 11.96 12.41
C GLU A 196 -9.84 12.09 11.21
N LEU A 197 -8.61 11.57 11.33
CA LEU A 197 -7.64 11.59 10.24
C LEU A 197 -7.98 10.57 9.15
N ILE A 198 -8.44 9.38 9.53
CA ILE A 198 -8.96 8.37 8.59
C ILE A 198 -10.16 8.95 7.83
N SER A 199 -11.13 9.55 8.55
CA SER A 199 -12.30 10.17 7.92
C SER A 199 -11.95 11.32 6.98
N HIS A 200 -10.93 12.12 7.32
CA HIS A 200 -10.45 13.18 6.43
C HIS A 200 -9.82 12.60 5.15
N ALA A 201 -8.98 11.57 5.26
CA ALA A 201 -8.37 10.90 4.10
C ALA A 201 -9.42 10.22 3.21
N GLU A 202 -10.39 9.54 3.81
CA GLU A 202 -11.53 8.94 3.12
C GLU A 202 -12.34 9.99 2.35
N ALA A 203 -12.63 11.14 2.97
CA ALA A 203 -13.38 12.22 2.33
C ALA A 203 -12.64 12.84 1.12
N LYS A 204 -11.31 12.74 1.06
CA LYS A 204 -10.51 13.11 -0.12
C LYS A 204 -10.55 12.05 -1.23
N GLY A 205 -11.01 10.84 -0.91
CA GLY A 205 -11.00 9.68 -1.78
C GLY A 205 -9.74 8.84 -1.67
N GLN A 206 -8.93 9.00 -0.60
CA GLN A 206 -7.75 8.15 -0.39
C GLN A 206 -8.14 6.80 0.19
N ILE A 207 -7.41 5.75 -0.20
CA ILE A 207 -7.43 4.45 0.46
C ILE A 207 -6.73 4.59 1.79
N THR A 208 -7.39 4.15 2.86
CA THR A 208 -6.87 4.28 4.23
C THR A 208 -6.41 2.93 4.77
N GLY A 209 -5.18 2.89 5.27
CA GLY A 209 -4.57 1.71 5.86
C GLY A 209 -4.10 1.94 7.27
N LEU A 210 -4.18 0.92 8.12
CA LEU A 210 -3.65 0.95 9.48
C LEU A 210 -2.58 -0.12 9.69
N LEU A 211 -1.39 0.30 10.13
CA LEU A 211 -0.32 -0.56 10.63
C LEU A 211 -0.31 -0.48 12.15
N THR A 212 -0.56 -1.60 12.85
CA THR A 212 -0.74 -1.59 14.31
C THR A 212 -0.27 -2.88 14.98
N ASN A 213 0.10 -2.80 16.25
CA ASN A 213 0.32 -3.97 17.10
C ASN A 213 -0.99 -4.68 17.52
N GLY A 214 -2.15 -4.11 17.18
CA GLY A 214 -3.46 -4.74 17.37
C GLY A 214 -4.02 -4.68 18.80
N ILE A 215 -3.24 -4.21 19.78
CA ILE A 215 -3.65 -4.23 21.19
C ILE A 215 -4.92 -3.41 21.42
N ARG A 216 -5.00 -2.19 20.86
CA ARG A 216 -6.19 -1.32 21.01
C ARG A 216 -7.41 -1.85 20.24
N LEU A 217 -7.18 -2.71 19.23
CA LEU A 217 -8.27 -3.33 18.47
C LEU A 217 -9.03 -4.40 19.26
N SER A 218 -8.52 -4.82 20.43
CA SER A 218 -9.29 -5.67 21.38
C SER A 218 -10.57 -4.99 21.87
N ASP A 219 -10.64 -3.66 21.87
CA ASP A 219 -11.86 -2.90 22.09
C ASP A 219 -12.69 -2.86 20.79
N ARG A 220 -13.80 -3.59 20.79
CA ARG A 220 -14.71 -3.68 19.65
C ARG A 220 -15.28 -2.32 19.23
N SER A 221 -15.63 -1.46 20.19
CA SER A 221 -16.21 -0.15 19.89
C SER A 221 -15.21 0.76 19.20
N TYR A 222 -13.92 0.61 19.52
CA TYR A 222 -12.85 1.30 18.83
C TYR A 222 -12.69 0.83 17.38
N VAL A 223 -12.78 -0.49 17.13
CA VAL A 223 -12.77 -1.05 15.77
C VAL A 223 -13.93 -0.50 14.95
N GLU A 224 -15.15 -0.49 15.50
CA GLU A 224 -16.34 0.06 14.85
C GLU A 224 -16.15 1.54 14.50
N ASN A 225 -15.55 2.34 15.39
CA ASN A 225 -15.25 3.75 15.11
C ASN A 225 -14.27 3.94 13.93
N LEU A 226 -13.25 3.08 13.79
CA LEU A 226 -12.32 3.16 12.67
C LEU A 226 -12.98 2.74 11.35
N LEU A 227 -13.88 1.76 11.38
CA LEU A 227 -14.66 1.34 10.21
C LEU A 227 -15.62 2.44 9.76
N ASP A 228 -16.36 3.06 10.69
CA ASP A 228 -17.24 4.20 10.40
C ASP A 228 -16.47 5.41 9.86
N ALA A 229 -15.21 5.58 10.27
CA ALA A 229 -14.32 6.60 9.74
C ALA A 229 -13.86 6.30 8.30
N GLY A 230 -14.06 5.09 7.78
CA GLY A 230 -13.70 4.71 6.41
C GLY A 230 -12.38 3.95 6.30
N LEU A 231 -11.94 3.22 7.34
CA LEU A 231 -10.75 2.36 7.26
C LEU A 231 -10.94 1.26 6.20
N ASP A 232 -10.09 1.19 5.16
CA ASP A 232 -10.21 0.18 4.10
C ASP A 232 -9.42 -1.12 4.40
N HIS A 233 -8.30 -1.03 5.11
CA HIS A 233 -7.50 -2.22 5.47
C HIS A 233 -6.67 -2.05 6.74
N VAL A 234 -6.35 -3.18 7.37
CA VAL A 234 -5.48 -3.26 8.55
C VAL A 234 -4.43 -4.34 8.40
N GLN A 235 -3.20 -4.01 8.79
CA GLN A 235 -2.12 -4.96 9.02
C GLN A 235 -1.81 -5.02 10.51
N ILE A 236 -2.00 -6.19 11.11
CA ILE A 236 -1.77 -6.44 12.53
C ILE A 236 -0.48 -7.24 12.72
N THR A 237 0.47 -6.71 13.48
CA THR A 237 1.68 -7.45 13.83
C THR A 237 1.38 -8.55 14.84
N ILE A 238 1.71 -9.79 14.50
CA ILE A 238 1.64 -10.93 15.41
C ILE A 238 2.87 -11.80 15.23
N GLU A 239 3.64 -11.96 16.30
CA GLU A 239 4.98 -12.54 16.21
C GLU A 239 5.03 -14.05 16.46
N SER A 240 4.02 -14.63 17.10
CA SER A 240 3.94 -16.07 17.39
C SER A 240 2.50 -16.46 17.76
N HIS A 241 2.13 -17.72 17.54
CA HIS A 241 0.93 -18.30 18.14
C HIS A 241 1.08 -18.60 19.64
N LEU A 242 2.32 -18.66 20.15
CA LEU A 242 2.60 -18.87 21.56
C LEU A 242 2.52 -17.53 22.31
N PRO A 243 1.69 -17.41 23.38
CA PRO A 243 1.54 -16.16 24.12
C PRO A 243 2.86 -15.63 24.68
N GLU A 244 3.64 -16.49 25.33
CA GLU A 244 4.90 -16.10 25.96
C GLU A 244 5.93 -15.59 24.95
N GLU A 245 6.02 -16.24 23.77
CA GLU A 245 6.98 -15.85 22.74
C GLU A 245 6.57 -14.53 22.07
N HIS A 246 5.28 -14.34 21.77
CA HIS A 246 4.77 -13.07 21.26
C HIS A 246 5.03 -11.93 22.25
N ASP A 247 4.62 -12.10 23.52
CA ASP A 247 4.77 -11.09 24.57
C ASP A 247 6.24 -10.72 24.79
N ARG A 248 7.13 -11.70 24.76
CA ARG A 248 8.58 -11.51 24.83
C ARG A 248 9.11 -10.70 23.65
N MET A 249 8.69 -11.01 22.43
CA MET A 249 9.11 -10.30 21.21
C MET A 249 8.60 -8.86 21.17
N VAL A 250 7.38 -8.59 21.63
CA VAL A 250 6.83 -7.23 21.66
C VAL A 250 7.16 -6.44 22.94
N GLY A 251 7.71 -7.11 23.94
CA GLY A 251 8.16 -6.52 25.20
C GLY A 251 7.01 -6.06 26.11
N ILE A 252 5.87 -6.75 26.07
CA ILE A 252 4.68 -6.46 26.90
C ILE A 252 4.00 -7.77 27.30
N SER A 253 3.72 -7.96 28.57
CA SER A 253 2.89 -9.08 29.05
C SER A 253 1.40 -8.84 28.76
N GLY A 254 0.68 -9.89 28.34
CA GLY A 254 -0.73 -9.83 27.95
C GLY A 254 -0.96 -9.08 26.64
N ALA A 255 0.06 -8.94 25.79
CA ALA A 255 -0.12 -8.37 24.45
C ALA A 255 -0.80 -9.38 23.53
N TRP A 256 -0.37 -10.65 23.58
CA TRP A 256 -0.90 -11.71 22.73
C TRP A 256 -2.42 -11.82 22.83
N ASP A 257 -2.97 -11.90 24.05
CA ASP A 257 -4.42 -12.02 24.26
C ASP A 257 -5.19 -10.86 23.60
N ARG A 258 -4.69 -9.64 23.76
CA ARG A 258 -5.31 -8.44 23.21
C ARG A 258 -5.14 -8.35 21.70
N THR A 259 -3.97 -8.66 21.17
CA THR A 259 -3.70 -8.67 19.73
C THR A 259 -4.55 -9.74 19.03
N VAL A 260 -4.63 -10.94 19.57
CA VAL A 260 -5.49 -12.02 19.04
C VAL A 260 -6.97 -11.64 19.13
N GLN A 261 -7.42 -11.04 20.24
CA GLN A 261 -8.78 -10.52 20.33
C GLN A 261 -9.03 -9.41 19.30
N GLY A 262 -8.05 -8.55 19.06
CA GLY A 262 -8.10 -7.53 18.02
C GLY A 262 -8.24 -8.11 16.61
N ILE A 263 -7.47 -9.16 16.29
CA ILE A 263 -7.60 -9.91 15.04
C ILE A 263 -9.01 -10.48 14.90
N ARG A 264 -9.54 -11.13 15.94
CA ARG A 264 -10.92 -11.66 15.93
C ARG A 264 -11.95 -10.57 15.71
N ASN A 265 -11.80 -9.41 16.34
CA ASN A 265 -12.72 -8.30 16.19
C ASN A 265 -12.73 -7.79 14.75
N VAL A 266 -11.56 -7.56 14.13
CA VAL A 266 -11.51 -7.03 12.74
C VAL A 266 -12.02 -8.04 11.70
N LEU A 267 -11.81 -9.34 11.92
CA LEU A 267 -12.28 -10.40 11.02
C LEU A 267 -13.81 -10.53 10.96
N GLN A 268 -14.54 -9.94 11.92
CA GLN A 268 -16.01 -9.91 11.89
C GLN A 268 -16.57 -8.93 10.85
N TYR A 269 -15.71 -8.12 10.21
CA TYR A 269 -16.10 -7.06 9.29
C TYR A 269 -15.52 -7.30 7.90
N GLY A 270 -16.15 -6.72 6.86
CA GLY A 270 -15.69 -6.78 5.47
C GLY A 270 -14.41 -5.97 5.17
N LEU A 271 -13.56 -5.76 6.17
CA LEU A 271 -12.28 -5.06 6.07
C LEU A 271 -11.24 -5.97 5.43
N TYR A 272 -10.33 -5.43 4.61
CA TYR A 272 -9.18 -6.23 4.19
C TYR A 272 -8.22 -6.40 5.37
N VAL A 273 -8.14 -7.62 5.90
CA VAL A 273 -7.32 -7.96 7.06
C VAL A 273 -6.08 -8.73 6.64
N MET A 274 -4.94 -8.30 7.18
CA MET A 274 -3.67 -8.97 7.03
C MET A 274 -2.95 -9.03 8.37
N THR A 275 -2.20 -10.09 8.61
CA THR A 275 -1.21 -10.12 9.69
C THR A 275 0.21 -9.97 9.14
N ASN A 276 1.15 -9.53 9.97
CA ASN A 276 2.57 -9.56 9.61
C ASN A 276 3.41 -10.13 10.76
N THR A 277 4.35 -11.00 10.42
CA THR A 277 5.28 -11.66 11.36
C THR A 277 6.72 -11.36 10.98
N THR A 278 7.50 -10.84 11.91
CA THR A 278 8.96 -10.67 11.72
C THR A 278 9.64 -12.00 12.04
N LEU A 279 10.30 -12.59 11.05
CA LEU A 279 11.00 -13.86 11.20
C LEU A 279 12.32 -13.64 11.94
N LEU A 280 12.41 -14.16 13.17
CA LEU A 280 13.57 -14.10 14.05
C LEU A 280 13.90 -15.50 14.58
N ALA A 281 15.12 -15.68 15.09
CA ALA A 281 15.57 -16.98 15.60
C ALA A 281 14.67 -17.59 16.71
N GLY A 282 13.91 -16.75 17.44
CA GLY A 282 13.02 -17.20 18.51
C GLY A 282 11.68 -17.79 18.04
N ASN A 283 11.12 -17.28 16.94
CA ASN A 283 9.79 -17.70 16.47
C ASN A 283 9.82 -18.61 15.24
N THR A 284 10.88 -18.61 14.45
CA THR A 284 10.92 -19.43 13.23
C THR A 284 10.89 -20.94 13.42
N PRO A 285 11.39 -21.53 14.54
CA PRO A 285 11.15 -22.95 14.81
C PRO A 285 9.66 -23.33 14.86
N TYR A 286 8.79 -22.36 15.15
CA TYR A 286 7.35 -22.54 15.33
C TYR A 286 6.52 -21.80 14.26
N ILE A 287 7.14 -21.38 13.15
CA ILE A 287 6.44 -20.55 12.17
C ILE A 287 5.29 -21.31 11.51
N GLY A 288 5.45 -22.61 11.26
CA GLY A 288 4.40 -23.43 10.65
C GLY A 288 3.12 -23.45 11.49
N ASP A 289 3.27 -23.69 12.80
CA ASP A 289 2.15 -23.66 13.76
C ASP A 289 1.55 -22.26 13.90
N THR A 290 2.36 -21.22 13.71
CA THR A 290 1.87 -19.84 13.68
C THR A 290 1.00 -19.58 12.45
N ILE A 291 1.36 -20.10 11.28
CA ILE A 291 0.51 -20.02 10.08
C ILE A 291 -0.79 -20.82 10.28
N ASP A 292 -0.70 -22.04 10.80
CA ASP A 292 -1.87 -22.89 11.10
C ASP A 292 -2.84 -22.16 12.06
N PHE A 293 -2.32 -21.57 13.14
CA PHE A 293 -3.10 -20.78 14.08
C PHE A 293 -3.81 -19.58 13.42
N LEU A 294 -3.12 -18.86 12.53
CA LEU A 294 -3.71 -17.74 11.81
C LEU A 294 -4.81 -18.21 10.84
N ALA A 295 -4.63 -19.38 10.22
CA ALA A 295 -5.66 -20.00 9.39
C ALA A 295 -6.90 -20.39 10.22
N ASP A 296 -6.70 -21.00 11.39
CA ASP A 296 -7.78 -21.37 12.33
C ASP A 296 -8.57 -20.14 12.82
N LEU A 297 -7.91 -18.99 12.95
CA LEU A 297 -8.58 -17.72 13.25
C LEU A 297 -9.39 -17.16 12.07
N GLY A 298 -9.15 -17.62 10.84
CA GLY A 298 -9.77 -17.13 9.62
C GLY A 298 -9.02 -15.97 8.95
N VAL A 299 -7.73 -15.80 9.23
CA VAL A 299 -6.93 -14.73 8.59
C VAL A 299 -6.70 -15.06 7.11
N PRO A 300 -7.14 -14.21 6.16
CA PRO A 300 -7.07 -14.53 4.74
C PRO A 300 -5.69 -14.28 4.12
N THR A 301 -4.92 -13.34 4.68
CA THR A 301 -3.62 -12.92 4.15
C THR A 301 -2.58 -12.84 5.26
N VAL A 302 -1.45 -13.53 5.08
CA VAL A 302 -0.33 -13.52 6.02
C VAL A 302 0.90 -12.89 5.37
N GLY A 303 1.46 -11.91 6.07
CA GLY A 303 2.70 -11.22 5.73
C GLY A 303 3.87 -11.75 6.54
N CYS A 304 5.04 -11.85 5.92
CA CYS A 304 6.29 -12.10 6.62
C CYS A 304 7.40 -11.17 6.13
N ASN A 305 8.32 -10.84 7.03
CA ASN A 305 9.55 -10.12 6.71
C ASN A 305 10.72 -10.66 7.54
N ALA A 306 11.94 -10.58 7.00
CA ALA A 306 13.15 -10.70 7.80
C ALA A 306 13.39 -9.44 8.64
N LEU A 307 14.32 -9.52 9.58
CA LEU A 307 14.74 -8.40 10.43
C LEU A 307 15.21 -7.20 9.57
N ILE A 308 14.64 -6.03 9.84
CA ILE A 308 15.16 -4.76 9.32
C ILE A 308 16.27 -4.29 10.26
N TYR A 309 17.50 -4.20 9.74
CA TYR A 309 18.69 -3.76 10.49
C TYR A 309 18.75 -2.24 10.67
N SER A 310 17.72 -1.67 11.30
CA SER A 310 17.60 -0.25 11.68
C SER A 310 17.14 -0.14 13.13
N GLY A 311 17.21 1.06 13.72
CA GLY A 311 16.81 1.29 15.12
C GLY A 311 17.46 0.30 16.10
N ARG A 312 16.66 -0.34 16.96
CA ARG A 312 17.13 -1.39 17.87
C ARG A 312 17.40 -2.72 17.17
N GLY A 313 16.74 -2.96 16.03
CA GLY A 313 16.97 -4.13 15.18
C GLY A 313 18.42 -4.26 14.69
N ARG A 314 19.16 -3.16 14.60
CA ARG A 314 20.59 -3.18 14.21
C ARG A 314 21.48 -3.99 15.16
N THR A 315 21.16 -4.05 16.45
CA THR A 315 22.03 -4.66 17.48
C THR A 315 21.34 -5.75 18.29
N VAL A 316 20.11 -6.14 17.93
CA VAL A 316 19.32 -7.14 18.68
C VAL A 316 19.90 -8.57 18.59
N GLY A 317 20.61 -8.89 17.50
CA GLY A 317 21.30 -10.18 17.33
C GLY A 317 20.38 -11.39 17.16
N THR A 318 19.09 -11.19 16.89
CA THR A 318 18.08 -12.26 16.71
C THR A 318 17.63 -12.46 15.26
N GLY A 319 18.23 -11.72 14.33
CA GLY A 319 17.95 -11.86 12.90
C GLY A 319 18.40 -13.20 12.35
N ILE A 320 17.72 -13.65 11.31
CA ILE A 320 18.06 -14.89 10.60
C ILE A 320 18.96 -14.52 9.41
N PRO A 321 20.07 -15.25 9.18
CA PRO A 321 20.88 -15.09 7.98
C PRO A 321 20.05 -15.28 6.71
N GLU A 322 20.40 -14.56 5.64
CA GLU A 322 19.67 -14.64 4.36
C GLU A 322 19.64 -16.06 3.80
N ASP A 323 20.75 -16.81 3.93
CA ASP A 323 20.88 -18.21 3.49
C ASP A 323 19.95 -19.18 4.24
N ASP A 324 19.54 -18.81 5.46
CA ASP A 324 18.66 -19.62 6.30
C ASP A 324 17.16 -19.31 6.07
N LEU A 325 16.83 -18.33 5.21
CA LEU A 325 15.44 -17.96 4.93
C LEU A 325 14.70 -18.98 4.08
N ALA A 326 15.38 -19.65 3.14
CA ALA A 326 14.70 -20.53 2.17
C ALA A 326 13.93 -21.69 2.84
N PRO A 327 14.50 -22.44 3.80
CA PRO A 327 13.77 -23.50 4.49
C PRO A 327 12.56 -22.98 5.28
N VAL A 328 12.72 -21.82 5.94
CA VAL A 328 11.64 -21.19 6.72
C VAL A 328 10.49 -20.75 5.81
N LEU A 329 10.81 -20.11 4.69
CA LEU A 329 9.81 -19.63 3.73
C LEU A 329 9.12 -20.77 2.98
N GLU A 330 9.80 -21.91 2.78
CA GLU A 330 9.16 -23.10 2.22
C GLU A 330 8.08 -23.66 3.17
N ILE A 331 8.34 -23.66 4.47
CA ILE A 331 7.35 -24.02 5.49
C ILE A 331 6.17 -23.06 5.42
N VAL A 332 6.43 -21.74 5.47
CA VAL A 332 5.37 -20.71 5.42
C VAL A 332 4.51 -20.90 4.17
N ARG A 333 5.14 -21.00 3.00
CA ARG A 333 4.45 -21.17 1.71
C ARG A 333 3.60 -22.44 1.66
N THR A 334 4.16 -23.56 2.13
CA THR A 334 3.43 -24.83 2.18
C THR A 334 2.19 -24.71 3.05
N ARG A 335 2.32 -24.15 4.26
CA ARG A 335 1.21 -23.98 5.19
C ARG A 335 0.16 -23.00 4.68
N THR A 336 0.55 -21.85 4.13
CA THR A 336 -0.40 -20.89 3.56
C THR A 336 -1.17 -21.49 2.39
N ASN A 337 -0.50 -22.27 1.53
CA ASN A 337 -1.15 -22.94 0.39
C ASN A 337 -2.14 -24.02 0.87
N GLN A 338 -1.80 -24.79 1.89
CA GLN A 338 -2.70 -25.80 2.49
C GLN A 338 -4.00 -25.20 3.00
N HIS A 339 -3.93 -23.98 3.56
CA HIS A 339 -5.08 -23.27 4.12
C HIS A 339 -5.76 -22.30 3.13
N GLY A 340 -5.26 -22.19 1.89
CA GLY A 340 -5.76 -21.22 0.91
C GLY A 340 -5.52 -19.75 1.29
N GLN A 341 -4.57 -19.49 2.18
CA GLN A 341 -4.18 -18.14 2.58
C GLN A 341 -3.27 -17.50 1.54
N ARG A 342 -3.40 -16.18 1.35
CA ARG A 342 -2.46 -15.41 0.53
C ARG A 342 -1.20 -15.10 1.34
N LEU A 343 -0.03 -15.47 0.82
CA LEU A 343 1.27 -15.10 1.41
C LEU A 343 1.82 -13.81 0.78
N ILE A 344 2.30 -12.88 1.60
CA ILE A 344 3.08 -11.71 1.18
C ILE A 344 4.44 -11.70 1.86
N TRP A 345 5.49 -11.86 1.06
CA TRP A 345 6.87 -11.61 1.50
C TRP A 345 7.22 -10.13 1.28
N TYR A 346 7.79 -9.47 2.29
CA TYR A 346 8.12 -8.03 2.23
C TYR A 346 9.59 -7.72 1.97
N THR A 347 10.51 -8.56 2.45
CA THR A 347 11.92 -8.20 2.49
C THR A 347 12.56 -8.30 1.10
N PRO A 348 13.15 -7.22 0.56
CA PRO A 348 14.07 -7.30 -0.56
C PRO A 348 15.33 -8.08 -0.15
N THR A 349 15.78 -8.96 -1.02
CA THR A 349 16.96 -9.82 -0.82
C THR A 349 17.94 -9.63 -1.98
N GLN A 350 19.17 -10.09 -1.81
CA GLN A 350 20.14 -10.10 -2.90
C GLN A 350 19.88 -11.35 -3.75
N TYR A 351 19.43 -11.20 -5.00
CA TYR A 351 18.97 -12.36 -5.79
C TYR A 351 20.08 -13.34 -6.13
N CYS A 352 21.35 -12.93 -6.03
CA CYS A 352 22.50 -13.83 -6.12
C CYS A 352 22.68 -14.75 -4.90
N HIS A 353 22.10 -14.41 -3.75
CA HIS A 353 22.10 -15.22 -2.53
C HIS A 353 20.72 -15.88 -2.32
N PHE A 354 19.66 -15.10 -2.45
CA PHE A 354 18.28 -15.55 -2.32
C PHE A 354 17.35 -14.86 -3.32
N ASP A 355 16.89 -15.61 -4.32
CA ASP A 355 15.92 -15.16 -5.34
C ASP A 355 14.47 -15.51 -4.90
N PRO A 356 13.68 -14.51 -4.46
CA PRO A 356 12.31 -14.74 -4.02
C PRO A 356 11.37 -15.13 -5.17
N VAL A 357 11.75 -14.84 -6.43
CA VAL A 357 10.95 -15.17 -7.62
C VAL A 357 10.94 -16.68 -7.84
N GLN A 358 12.08 -17.36 -7.65
CA GLN A 358 12.18 -18.82 -7.75
C GLN A 358 11.30 -19.52 -6.70
N MET A 359 11.08 -18.89 -5.55
CA MET A 359 10.16 -19.37 -4.51
C MET A 359 8.70 -19.00 -4.75
N HIS A 360 8.38 -18.33 -5.86
CA HIS A 360 7.04 -17.85 -6.19
C HIS A 360 6.51 -16.81 -5.18
N LEU A 361 7.41 -16.07 -4.51
CA LEU A 361 7.07 -14.99 -3.58
C LEU A 361 6.87 -13.64 -4.30
N GLY A 362 7.11 -13.62 -5.62
CA GLY A 362 7.04 -12.45 -6.49
C GLY A 362 8.31 -11.60 -6.44
N ILE A 363 8.37 -10.59 -7.30
CA ILE A 363 9.50 -9.66 -7.37
C ILE A 363 9.52 -8.79 -6.10
N LYS A 364 10.64 -8.84 -5.38
CA LYS A 364 10.95 -7.99 -4.22
C LYS A 364 12.20 -7.18 -4.49
N GLY A 365 12.03 -5.86 -4.54
CA GLY A 365 13.11 -4.90 -4.63
C GLY A 365 12.81 -3.72 -3.72
N CYS A 366 13.84 -2.93 -3.40
CA CYS A 366 13.65 -1.74 -2.61
C CYS A 366 12.74 -0.73 -3.35
N SER A 367 11.68 -0.30 -2.68
CA SER A 367 10.69 0.63 -3.21
C SER A 367 10.76 2.03 -2.60
N ALA A 368 11.77 2.28 -1.76
CA ALA A 368 12.01 3.55 -1.08
C ALA A 368 12.20 4.69 -2.09
N ALA A 369 11.63 5.86 -1.80
CA ALA A 369 11.62 7.02 -2.67
C ALA A 369 11.11 6.72 -4.11
N ARG A 370 10.28 5.68 -4.27
CA ARG A 370 9.72 5.27 -5.57
C ARG A 370 8.25 4.90 -5.50
N TYR A 371 7.89 3.77 -4.89
CA TYR A 371 6.48 3.37 -4.74
C TYR A 371 5.91 3.77 -3.38
N ASN A 372 6.78 3.95 -2.39
CA ASN A 372 6.43 4.51 -1.09
C ASN A 372 7.49 5.48 -0.58
N MET A 373 7.05 6.32 0.35
CA MET A 373 7.85 7.19 1.22
C MET A 373 7.13 7.29 2.57
N CYS A 374 7.74 7.93 3.57
CA CYS A 374 7.13 8.14 4.87
C CYS A 374 7.20 9.61 5.29
N VAL A 375 6.11 10.12 5.87
CA VAL A 375 6.07 11.40 6.60
C VAL A 375 6.21 11.10 8.10
N GLU A 376 7.22 11.68 8.73
CA GLU A 376 7.50 11.59 10.17
C GLU A 376 6.57 12.51 10.99
N PRO A 377 6.49 12.33 12.33
CA PRO A 377 5.57 13.11 13.16
C PRO A 377 5.79 14.63 13.14
N ASP A 378 6.98 15.11 12.78
CA ASP A 378 7.32 16.53 12.67
C ASP A 378 7.13 17.10 11.24
N GLY A 379 6.65 16.27 10.30
CA GLY A 379 6.45 16.61 8.90
C GLY A 379 7.66 16.35 8.01
N ALA A 380 8.79 15.88 8.55
CA ALA A 380 9.92 15.46 7.72
C ALA A 380 9.51 14.29 6.81
N VAL A 381 9.94 14.32 5.55
CA VAL A 381 9.74 13.22 4.60
C VAL A 381 11.02 12.40 4.53
N ILE A 382 10.89 11.08 4.67
CA ILE A 382 12.00 10.12 4.56
C ILE A 382 11.75 9.09 3.45
N PRO A 383 12.80 8.48 2.85
CA PRO A 383 12.65 7.57 1.73
C PRO A 383 11.77 6.34 1.99
N CYS A 384 11.78 5.81 3.22
CA CYS A 384 10.89 4.75 3.70
C CYS A 384 10.88 4.73 5.24
N GLN A 385 9.98 3.96 5.84
CA GLN A 385 9.80 3.89 7.31
C GLN A 385 11.06 3.52 8.10
N SER A 386 12.08 2.94 7.48
CA SER A 386 13.32 2.50 8.15
C SER A 386 14.58 3.26 7.75
N TYR A 387 14.46 4.30 6.89
CA TYR A 387 15.58 5.11 6.41
C TYR A 387 15.50 6.54 6.99
N TYR A 388 16.10 6.77 8.16
CA TYR A 388 15.89 7.96 8.99
C TYR A 388 16.66 9.22 8.58
N GLU A 389 16.80 9.45 7.27
CA GLU A 389 17.43 10.63 6.69
C GLU A 389 16.37 11.46 5.94
N PRO A 390 16.07 12.69 6.40
CA PRO A 390 15.04 13.50 5.79
C PRO A 390 15.48 14.00 4.41
N VAL A 391 14.53 14.02 3.48
CA VAL A 391 14.68 14.56 2.11
C VAL A 391 13.87 15.85 1.90
N GLY A 392 13.34 16.41 2.99
CA GLY A 392 12.56 17.66 3.05
C GLY A 392 11.44 17.58 4.10
N ASN A 393 10.58 18.59 4.16
CA ASN A 393 9.40 18.64 5.02
C ASN A 393 8.14 18.92 4.20
N ILE A 394 7.12 18.08 4.33
CA ILE A 394 5.92 18.11 3.48
C ILE A 394 5.14 19.43 3.58
N LEU A 395 5.21 20.12 4.72
CA LEU A 395 4.51 21.39 4.95
C LEU A 395 5.32 22.63 4.59
N LEU A 396 6.65 22.50 4.41
CA LEU A 396 7.56 23.63 4.23
C LEU A 396 8.19 23.66 2.83
N ASP A 397 8.48 22.50 2.26
CA ASP A 397 9.17 22.36 0.98
C ASP A 397 8.20 21.99 -0.15
N SER A 398 8.58 22.32 -1.38
CA SER A 398 7.82 21.87 -2.55
C SER A 398 7.97 20.36 -2.74
N TRP A 399 6.91 19.70 -3.20
CA TRP A 399 6.96 18.28 -3.54
C TRP A 399 8.05 17.97 -4.59
N GLU A 400 8.25 18.86 -5.56
CA GLU A 400 9.29 18.69 -6.58
C GLU A 400 10.70 18.63 -5.98
N SER A 401 10.98 19.42 -4.95
CA SER A 401 12.26 19.39 -4.22
C SER A 401 12.42 18.08 -3.45
N ILE A 402 11.37 17.65 -2.71
CA ILE A 402 11.37 16.40 -1.93
C ILE A 402 11.56 15.18 -2.85
N TRP A 403 10.80 15.14 -3.95
CA TRP A 403 10.75 14.01 -4.88
C TRP A 403 12.05 13.83 -5.67
N ASN A 404 12.73 14.93 -5.98
CA ASN A 404 13.98 14.97 -6.73
C ASN A 404 15.21 15.26 -5.85
N HIS A 405 15.08 15.15 -4.53
CA HIS A 405 16.21 15.25 -3.62
C HIS A 405 17.31 14.25 -4.02
N ASP A 406 18.59 14.63 -3.88
CA ASP A 406 19.72 13.82 -4.34
C ASP A 406 19.70 12.39 -3.79
N LEU A 407 19.36 12.23 -2.50
CA LEU A 407 19.17 10.93 -1.87
C LEU A 407 18.02 10.11 -2.51
N SER A 408 16.89 10.75 -2.79
CA SER A 408 15.74 10.10 -3.44
C SER A 408 16.12 9.59 -4.83
N LEU A 409 16.85 10.39 -5.61
CA LEU A 409 17.37 9.99 -6.92
C LEU A 409 18.41 8.86 -6.80
N TRP A 410 19.35 8.98 -5.85
CA TRP A 410 20.39 7.98 -5.61
C TRP A 410 19.82 6.60 -5.27
N LEU A 411 18.76 6.55 -4.45
CA LEU A 411 18.03 5.32 -4.12
C LEU A 411 17.24 4.79 -5.32
N ARG A 412 16.46 5.65 -5.98
CA ARG A 412 15.56 5.26 -7.08
C ARG A 412 16.32 4.73 -8.29
N GLU A 413 17.46 5.31 -8.58
CA GLU A 413 18.37 4.94 -9.68
C GLU A 413 19.38 3.85 -9.27
N ARG A 414 19.30 3.34 -8.03
CA ARG A 414 20.15 2.22 -7.55
C ARG A 414 21.64 2.54 -7.65
N ARG A 415 22.03 3.80 -7.45
CA ARG A 415 23.44 4.23 -7.53
C ARG A 415 24.34 3.65 -6.41
N TYR A 416 23.72 2.98 -5.43
CA TYR A 416 24.39 2.34 -4.30
C TYR A 416 24.90 0.93 -4.59
N VAL A 417 24.48 0.32 -5.71
CA VAL A 417 24.81 -1.07 -5.97
C VAL A 417 26.31 -1.27 -6.24
N PRO A 418 26.87 -2.44 -5.86
CA PRO A 418 28.22 -2.81 -6.24
C PRO A 418 28.43 -2.77 -7.75
N LYS A 419 29.67 -2.53 -8.20
CA LYS A 419 29.97 -2.37 -9.63
C LYS A 419 29.63 -3.62 -10.43
N GLU A 420 29.79 -4.77 -9.81
CA GLU A 420 29.53 -6.11 -10.35
C GLU A 420 28.04 -6.27 -10.71
N CYS A 421 27.14 -5.58 -10.01
CA CYS A 421 25.69 -5.64 -10.24
C CYS A 421 25.25 -4.90 -11.52
N ASN A 422 26.05 -3.96 -12.05
CA ASN A 422 25.66 -3.17 -13.23
C ASN A 422 25.45 -4.01 -14.50
N ALA A 423 26.10 -5.18 -14.59
CA ALA A 423 25.92 -6.11 -15.70
C ALA A 423 24.86 -7.20 -15.41
N CYS A 424 24.25 -7.20 -14.22
CA CYS A 424 23.27 -8.21 -13.83
C CYS A 424 21.93 -7.95 -14.55
N PRO A 425 21.37 -8.94 -15.26
CA PRO A 425 20.08 -8.79 -15.94
C PRO A 425 18.91 -8.56 -14.96
N MET A 426 19.06 -9.00 -13.71
CA MET A 426 18.06 -8.85 -12.64
C MET A 426 18.22 -7.55 -11.84
N LEU A 427 19.13 -6.64 -12.26
CA LEU A 427 19.42 -5.41 -11.52
C LEU A 427 18.18 -4.55 -11.33
N LYS A 428 17.19 -4.57 -12.24
CA LYS A 428 15.96 -3.76 -12.11
C LYS A 428 14.96 -4.34 -11.12
N GLU A 429 14.92 -5.65 -10.95
CA GLU A 429 14.01 -6.34 -10.05
C GLU A 429 14.60 -6.43 -8.64
N CYS A 430 15.87 -6.81 -8.53
CA CYS A 430 16.59 -7.08 -7.28
C CYS A 430 16.81 -5.81 -6.44
N GLY A 431 17.63 -4.88 -6.93
CA GLY A 431 18.03 -3.71 -6.16
C GLY A 431 19.46 -3.37 -6.50
#